data_AF-J2WBD1-F1
#
_entry.id   AF-J2WBD1-F1
#
_cell.length_a   1.000
_cell.length_b   1.000
_cell.length_c   1.000
_cell.angle_alpha   90.00
_cell.angle_beta   90.00
_cell.angle_gamma   90.00
#
_symmetry.space_group_name_H-M   'P 1'
#
loop_
_entity.id
_entity.type
_entity.pdbx_description
1 polymer ?
#
loop_
_entity_poly.entity_id
_entity_poly.type
_entity_poly.pdbx_seq_one_letter_code
_entity_poly.pdbx_strand_id
1 'polypeptide(L)'
;AIDNPATPGIEGATLSSSLTAFGGDTTEGNNEPIKIVNIGFVSTATPDAHLTFDVALTDADSDVTATQTLDVTIVGDNRVTASTGVNTFVIADTDVDGLLSVGMTVIDGGFATGTDKLDFTAAGTGTNFTEVPAPAANLAAFTAAADIALDGTTKYYFGVVGGDGYLAFDADGNGITTIIELVGVTHIASTDIV
;
A
#
# COMPACT_ATOMS: atom_id res chain seq x y z
N ALA A 1 -10.91 -49.56 -22.75
CA ALA A 1 -11.78 -48.50 -22.24
C ALA A 1 -10.88 -47.34 -21.86
N ILE A 2 -11.08 -46.18 -22.48
CA ILE A 2 -10.35 -44.96 -22.12
C ILE A 2 -10.88 -44.51 -20.76
N ASP A 3 -9.96 -44.27 -19.84
CA ASP A 3 -10.21 -43.77 -18.50
C ASP A 3 -10.85 -42.38 -18.57
N ASN A 4 -11.94 -42.20 -17.83
CA ASN A 4 -12.74 -40.97 -17.82
C ASN A 4 -12.01 -39.94 -16.94
N PRO A 5 -11.77 -38.69 -17.38
CA PRO A 5 -11.07 -37.72 -16.56
C PRO A 5 -11.88 -37.42 -15.30
N ALA A 6 -11.18 -37.44 -14.16
CA ALA A 6 -11.74 -37.12 -12.86
C ALA A 6 -12.45 -35.75 -12.89
N THR A 7 -13.67 -35.73 -12.36
CA THR A 7 -14.43 -34.51 -12.11
C THR A 7 -13.61 -33.59 -11.19
N PRO A 8 -13.46 -32.29 -11.50
CA PRO A 8 -12.78 -31.36 -10.60
C PRO A 8 -13.50 -31.35 -9.25
N GLY A 9 -12.80 -31.76 -8.20
CA GLY A 9 -13.28 -31.58 -6.83
C GLY A 9 -13.41 -30.08 -6.57
N ILE A 10 -14.61 -29.64 -6.21
CA ILE A 10 -14.80 -28.30 -5.66
C ILE A 10 -14.09 -28.30 -4.30
N GLU A 11 -12.91 -27.67 -4.22
CA GLU A 11 -12.32 -27.26 -2.95
C GLU A 11 -13.20 -26.16 -2.36
N GLY A 12 -14.29 -26.58 -1.72
CA GLY A 12 -15.10 -25.73 -0.89
C GLY A 12 -14.33 -25.43 0.38
N ALA A 13 -13.78 -24.21 0.48
CA ALA A 13 -13.31 -23.68 1.75
C ALA A 13 -14.42 -23.87 2.79
N THR A 14 -14.13 -24.61 3.87
CA THR A 14 -15.09 -24.84 4.94
C THR A 14 -15.26 -23.52 5.69
N LEU A 15 -16.37 -22.81 5.44
CA LEU A 15 -16.78 -21.66 6.25
C LEU A 15 -16.99 -22.15 7.69
N SER A 16 -16.06 -21.83 8.59
CA SER A 16 -16.27 -21.99 10.03
C SER A 16 -17.42 -21.06 10.45
N SER A 17 -18.58 -21.62 10.70
CA SER A 17 -19.81 -20.90 11.10
C SER A 17 -19.89 -20.62 12.60
N SER A 18 -18.77 -20.41 13.29
CA SER A 18 -18.76 -20.12 14.73
C SER A 18 -18.52 -18.64 15.00
N LEU A 19 -19.51 -17.79 14.65
CA LEU A 19 -19.66 -16.47 15.26
C LEU A 19 -20.59 -16.61 16.47
N THR A 20 -20.04 -17.13 17.57
CA THR A 20 -20.79 -17.34 18.82
C THR A 20 -20.58 -16.15 19.74
N ALA A 21 -21.57 -15.25 19.73
CA ALA A 21 -21.83 -14.16 20.69
C ALA A 21 -21.33 -12.74 20.33
N PHE A 22 -22.24 -11.93 19.79
CA PHE A 22 -22.33 -10.50 20.10
C PHE A 22 -23.55 -10.30 21.02
N GLY A 23 -23.30 -9.90 22.27
CA GLY A 23 -24.34 -9.63 23.26
C GLY A 23 -23.89 -10.02 24.66
N GLY A 24 -23.39 -9.04 25.42
CA GLY A 24 -23.15 -9.20 26.85
C GLY A 24 -24.47 -9.40 27.60
N ASP A 25 -24.44 -10.27 28.60
CA ASP A 25 -25.53 -10.52 29.53
C ASP A 25 -25.79 -9.25 30.36
N THR A 26 -26.81 -8.46 30.00
CA THR A 26 -27.33 -7.40 30.89
C THR A 26 -28.83 -7.20 30.71
N THR A 27 -29.52 -7.16 31.85
CA THR A 27 -30.95 -7.29 32.11
C THR A 27 -31.83 -6.07 31.75
N GLU A 28 -31.52 -5.31 30.70
CA GLU A 28 -32.33 -4.14 30.29
C GLU A 28 -33.09 -4.42 28.97
N GLY A 29 -34.40 -4.16 28.99
CA GLY A 29 -35.38 -4.60 27.99
C GLY A 29 -35.36 -3.85 26.65
N ASN A 30 -34.18 -3.50 26.15
CA ASN A 30 -33.95 -2.85 24.86
C ASN A 30 -32.70 -3.38 24.14
N ASN A 31 -32.17 -4.53 24.55
CA ASN A 31 -30.98 -5.16 23.96
C ASN A 31 -31.34 -6.11 22.81
N GLU A 32 -31.66 -5.59 21.64
CA GLU A 32 -31.71 -6.41 20.43
C GLU A 32 -30.28 -6.67 19.91
N PRO A 33 -29.89 -7.93 19.64
CA PRO A 33 -28.58 -8.23 19.11
C PRO A 33 -28.45 -7.69 17.68
N ILE A 34 -27.36 -6.97 17.40
CA ILE A 34 -26.99 -6.57 16.04
C ILE A 34 -26.88 -7.82 15.18
N LYS A 35 -27.74 -7.96 14.16
CA LYS A 35 -27.75 -9.09 13.22
C LYS A 35 -26.94 -8.73 11.98
N ILE A 36 -25.76 -9.33 11.85
CA ILE A 36 -24.98 -9.27 10.61
C ILE A 36 -25.42 -10.45 9.73
N VAL A 37 -26.15 -10.16 8.65
CA VAL A 37 -26.82 -11.19 7.83
C VAL A 37 -25.94 -11.76 6.73
N ASN A 38 -24.99 -10.96 6.21
CA ASN A 38 -24.05 -11.38 5.18
C ASN A 38 -22.69 -10.69 5.38
N ILE A 39 -21.59 -11.45 5.35
CA ILE A 39 -20.23 -10.92 5.21
C ILE A 39 -19.67 -11.50 3.91
N GLY A 40 -19.39 -10.64 2.93
CA GLY A 40 -18.77 -11.02 1.67
C GLY A 40 -17.37 -10.41 1.55
N PHE A 41 -16.37 -11.23 1.25
CA PHE A 41 -15.04 -10.74 0.89
C PHE A 41 -14.93 -10.75 -0.63
N VAL A 42 -14.70 -9.59 -1.23
CA VAL A 42 -14.39 -9.47 -2.66
C VAL A 42 -12.87 -9.45 -2.79
N SER A 43 -12.28 -10.48 -3.40
CA SER A 43 -10.87 -10.41 -3.81
C SER A 43 -10.80 -9.58 -5.09
N THR A 44 -10.29 -8.36 -5.01
CA THR A 44 -9.97 -7.54 -6.19
C THR A 44 -8.52 -7.75 -6.59
N ALA A 45 -8.22 -7.74 -7.89
CA ALA A 45 -6.84 -7.76 -8.39
C ALA A 45 -6.13 -6.39 -8.25
N THR A 46 -6.85 -5.38 -7.78
CA THR A 46 -6.35 -4.04 -7.46
C THR A 46 -6.14 -3.90 -5.95
N PRO A 47 -5.10 -3.18 -5.46
CA PRO A 47 -4.74 -3.09 -4.04
C PRO A 47 -5.82 -2.49 -3.12
N ASP A 48 -6.84 -1.86 -3.69
CA ASP A 48 -7.91 -1.19 -2.96
C ASP A 48 -9.06 -2.17 -2.65
N ALA A 49 -8.81 -3.09 -1.72
CA ALA A 49 -9.88 -3.94 -1.20
C ALA A 49 -10.77 -3.14 -0.23
N HIS A 50 -11.93 -2.69 -0.69
CA HIS A 50 -12.93 -2.07 0.19
C HIS A 50 -13.77 -3.15 0.90
N LEU A 51 -13.91 -3.03 2.23
CA LEU A 51 -14.81 -3.84 3.04
C LEU A 51 -16.06 -3.02 3.38
N THR A 52 -17.16 -3.26 2.67
CA THR A 52 -18.43 -2.58 2.93
C THR A 52 -19.35 -3.49 3.74
N PHE A 53 -19.94 -2.98 4.83
CA PHE A 53 -21.01 -3.66 5.56
C PHE A 53 -22.32 -2.90 5.36
N ASP A 54 -23.34 -3.58 4.82
CA ASP A 54 -24.72 -3.09 4.89
C ASP A 54 -25.27 -3.40 6.30
N VAL A 55 -25.24 -2.41 7.20
CA VAL A 55 -25.83 -2.55 8.54
C VAL A 55 -27.26 -2.02 8.51
N ALA A 56 -28.24 -2.92 8.50
CA ALA A 56 -29.63 -2.57 8.77
C ALA A 56 -29.87 -2.56 10.28
N LEU A 57 -30.12 -1.39 10.85
CA LEU A 57 -30.64 -1.25 12.21
C LEU A 57 -32.16 -1.16 12.12
N THR A 58 -32.86 -2.19 12.56
CA THR A 58 -34.32 -2.17 12.68
C THR A 58 -34.66 -1.85 14.13
N ASP A 59 -35.31 -0.71 14.39
CA ASP A 59 -35.94 -0.45 15.68
C ASP A 59 -37.31 -1.17 15.73
N ALA A 60 -37.70 -1.64 16.90
CA ALA A 60 -38.85 -2.52 17.16
C ALA A 60 -40.21 -1.86 16.83
N ASP A 61 -40.28 -0.55 16.64
CA ASP A 61 -41.52 0.18 16.33
C ASP A 61 -41.72 0.53 14.84
N SER A 62 -40.81 0.07 13.96
CA SER A 62 -40.83 0.40 12.53
C SER A 62 -40.65 1.89 12.19
N ASP A 63 -40.08 2.69 13.10
CA ASP A 63 -39.61 4.03 12.72
C ASP A 63 -38.42 3.93 11.76
N VAL A 64 -38.48 4.71 10.67
CA VAL A 64 -37.45 4.73 9.64
C VAL A 64 -36.32 5.63 10.13
N THR A 65 -35.43 5.08 10.95
CA THR A 65 -34.15 5.75 11.18
C THR A 65 -33.36 5.69 9.87
N ALA A 66 -32.83 6.83 9.42
CA ALA A 66 -32.07 6.90 8.17
C ALA A 66 -30.95 5.84 8.16
N THR A 67 -30.74 5.18 7.01
CA THR A 67 -29.67 4.22 6.79
C THR A 67 -28.35 4.79 7.31
N GLN A 68 -27.72 4.10 8.27
CA GLN A 68 -26.38 4.46 8.74
C GLN A 68 -25.37 3.60 7.98
N THR A 69 -24.58 4.23 7.12
CA THR A 69 -23.47 3.57 6.40
C THR A 69 -22.23 3.61 7.29
N LEU A 70 -21.60 2.46 7.54
CA LEU A 70 -20.25 2.40 8.09
C LEU A 70 -19.27 2.22 6.93
N ASP A 71 -18.67 3.32 6.49
CA ASP A 71 -17.61 3.28 5.49
C ASP A 71 -16.29 2.86 6.18
N VAL A 72 -15.86 1.63 5.93
CA VAL A 72 -14.53 1.15 6.35
C VAL A 72 -13.59 1.24 5.16
N THR A 73 -12.69 2.22 5.18
CA THR A 73 -11.57 2.29 4.24
C THR A 73 -10.43 1.44 4.77
N ILE A 74 -10.14 0.33 4.11
CA ILE A 74 -8.91 -0.43 4.32
C ILE A 74 -7.92 0.08 3.26
N VAL A 75 -6.95 0.89 3.69
CA VAL A 75 -5.82 1.27 2.82
C VAL A 75 -4.85 0.08 2.84
N GLY A 76 -4.66 -0.57 1.69
CA GLY A 76 -3.66 -1.64 1.55
C GLY A 76 -2.24 -1.10 1.78
N ASP A 77 -1.36 -1.92 2.34
CA ASP A 77 0.08 -1.63 2.40
C ASP A 77 0.65 -1.76 0.98
N ASN A 78 1.38 -0.73 0.50
CA ASN A 78 1.95 -0.68 -0.85
C ASN A 78 3.33 -1.35 -0.89
N ARG A 79 3.44 -2.52 -0.24
CA ARG A 79 4.69 -3.26 -0.02
C ARG A 79 4.86 -4.37 -1.04
N VAL A 80 6.05 -4.44 -1.64
CA VAL A 80 6.42 -5.44 -2.65
C VAL A 80 7.76 -6.07 -2.26
N THR A 81 7.88 -7.39 -2.35
CA THR A 81 9.16 -8.09 -2.14
C THR A 81 9.77 -8.44 -3.49
N ALA A 82 11.06 -8.17 -3.68
CA ALA A 82 11.77 -8.57 -4.90
C ALA A 82 11.83 -10.09 -5.02
N SER A 83 11.60 -10.62 -6.22
CA SER A 83 11.85 -12.04 -6.50
C SER A 83 13.35 -12.29 -6.72
N THR A 84 13.77 -13.56 -6.71
CA THR A 84 15.15 -13.89 -7.10
C THR A 84 15.36 -13.61 -8.58
N GLY A 85 16.43 -12.88 -8.94
CA GLY A 85 16.76 -12.56 -10.34
C GLY A 85 16.78 -11.06 -10.58
N VAL A 86 16.65 -10.66 -11.85
CA VAL A 86 16.55 -9.26 -12.24
C VAL A 86 15.08 -8.83 -12.18
N ASN A 87 14.80 -7.78 -11.43
CA ASN A 87 13.47 -7.24 -11.22
C ASN A 87 13.36 -5.83 -11.83
N THR A 88 12.17 -5.49 -12.30
CA THR A 88 11.81 -4.12 -12.69
C THR A 88 10.56 -3.72 -11.92
N PHE A 89 10.67 -2.68 -11.11
CA PHE A 89 9.58 -2.12 -10.31
C PHE A 89 9.03 -0.90 -11.04
N VAL A 90 7.81 -1.00 -11.55
CA VAL A 90 7.14 0.12 -12.21
C VAL A 90 6.61 1.07 -11.14
N ILE A 91 7.12 2.30 -11.15
CA ILE A 91 6.75 3.32 -10.18
C ILE A 91 5.73 4.26 -10.84
N ALA A 92 4.53 4.35 -10.24
CA ALA A 92 3.56 5.34 -10.66
C ALA A 92 4.06 6.74 -10.27
N ASP A 93 4.01 7.66 -11.22
CA ASP A 93 4.43 9.06 -11.09
C ASP A 93 3.24 10.02 -11.00
N THR A 94 2.06 9.51 -10.63
CA THR A 94 0.88 10.36 -10.41
C THR A 94 1.18 11.32 -9.27
N ASP A 95 1.36 12.58 -9.64
CA ASP A 95 1.54 13.70 -8.73
C ASP A 95 0.33 13.84 -7.78
N VAL A 96 0.62 13.82 -6.47
CA VAL A 96 -0.36 13.96 -5.38
C VAL A 96 -0.15 15.23 -4.56
N ASP A 97 0.58 16.21 -5.13
CA ASP A 97 0.91 17.47 -4.47
C ASP A 97 -0.30 18.12 -3.77
N GLY A 98 -0.14 18.39 -2.47
CA GLY A 98 -1.16 19.01 -1.61
C GLY A 98 -1.80 18.10 -0.57
N LEU A 99 -1.64 16.78 -0.69
CA LEU A 99 -1.89 15.83 0.41
C LEU A 99 -0.56 15.18 0.77
N LEU A 100 0.00 15.53 1.94
CA LEU A 100 1.04 14.74 2.62
C LEU A 100 0.49 13.38 3.11
N SER A 101 -0.36 12.73 2.33
CA SER A 101 -0.62 11.30 2.42
C SER A 101 0.43 10.62 1.55
N VAL A 102 1.67 10.61 2.03
CA VAL A 102 2.79 9.95 1.36
C VAL A 102 2.47 8.46 1.30
N GLY A 103 1.82 8.02 0.21
CA GLY A 103 1.69 6.62 -0.12
C GLY A 103 3.07 6.11 -0.48
N MET A 104 3.86 5.76 0.54
CA MET A 104 5.21 5.24 0.35
C MET A 104 5.10 3.85 -0.25
N THR A 105 5.68 3.67 -1.45
CA THR A 105 5.90 2.32 -1.96
C THR A 105 7.09 1.74 -1.20
N VAL A 106 6.94 0.54 -0.66
CA VAL A 106 8.01 -0.14 0.09
C VAL A 106 8.47 -1.35 -0.68
N ILE A 107 9.75 -1.38 -1.06
CA ILE A 107 10.39 -2.58 -1.60
C ILE A 107 11.07 -3.30 -0.44
N ASP A 108 10.42 -4.34 0.05
CA ASP A 108 10.78 -5.09 1.25
C ASP A 108 11.88 -6.12 0.98
N GLY A 109 13.07 -5.59 0.72
CA GLY A 109 14.27 -6.37 0.54
C GLY A 109 14.40 -7.01 -0.84
N GLY A 110 15.61 -7.48 -1.10
CA GLY A 110 15.99 -8.15 -2.34
C GLY A 110 16.28 -7.22 -3.52
N PHE A 111 16.08 -5.90 -3.38
CA PHE A 111 16.55 -4.93 -4.38
C PHE A 111 18.09 -4.92 -4.43
N ALA A 112 18.64 -5.27 -5.58
CA ALA A 112 20.06 -5.35 -5.84
C ALA A 112 20.51 -4.23 -6.81
N THR A 113 21.23 -3.24 -6.28
CA THR A 113 21.81 -2.16 -7.10
C THR A 113 22.67 -2.69 -8.25
N GLY A 114 22.62 -2.02 -9.39
CA GLY A 114 23.25 -2.43 -10.64
C GLY A 114 22.50 -3.54 -11.39
N THR A 115 21.59 -4.25 -10.73
CA THR A 115 20.85 -5.38 -11.29
C THR A 115 19.39 -5.02 -11.48
N ASP A 116 18.68 -4.76 -10.39
CA ASP A 116 17.27 -4.38 -10.40
C ASP A 116 17.07 -2.96 -10.92
N LYS A 117 15.84 -2.67 -11.37
CA LYS A 117 15.48 -1.39 -11.99
C LYS A 117 14.20 -0.82 -11.39
N LEU A 118 14.19 0.48 -11.16
CA LEU A 118 13.03 1.29 -10.86
C LEU A 118 12.64 2.00 -12.15
N ASP A 119 11.47 1.67 -12.70
CA ASP A 119 10.99 2.18 -13.99
C ASP A 119 10.09 3.40 -13.73
N PHE A 120 10.59 4.56 -14.14
CA PHE A 120 9.96 5.87 -14.03
C PHE A 120 9.74 6.47 -15.42
N THR A 121 8.99 7.57 -15.50
CA THR A 121 8.82 8.29 -16.76
C THR A 121 10.05 9.10 -17.18
N ALA A 122 11.03 9.27 -16.29
CA ALA A 122 12.29 9.96 -16.57
C ALA A 122 13.49 9.20 -16.02
N ALA A 123 14.37 8.67 -16.87
CA ALA A 123 15.55 7.94 -16.41
C ALA A 123 16.48 8.76 -15.49
N GLY A 124 17.16 8.06 -14.57
CA GLY A 124 18.23 8.61 -13.77
C GLY A 124 19.54 8.75 -14.54
N THR A 125 20.29 9.80 -14.23
CA THR A 125 21.57 10.16 -14.85
C THR A 125 22.47 10.79 -13.80
N GLY A 126 23.78 10.85 -14.06
CA GLY A 126 24.70 11.55 -13.16
C GLY A 126 24.46 13.05 -13.00
N THR A 127 23.54 13.66 -13.77
CA THR A 127 23.21 15.09 -13.70
C THR A 127 21.87 15.39 -13.04
N ASN A 128 20.96 14.43 -12.94
CA ASN A 128 19.64 14.61 -12.33
C ASN A 128 19.41 13.72 -11.09
N PHE A 129 20.47 13.04 -10.62
CA PHE A 129 20.46 12.16 -9.46
C PHE A 129 21.47 12.64 -8.42
N THR A 130 21.03 12.76 -7.18
CA THR A 130 21.86 13.04 -6.02
C THR A 130 21.73 11.92 -5.00
N GLU A 131 22.87 11.48 -4.47
CA GLU A 131 22.92 10.47 -3.41
C GLU A 131 23.60 11.04 -2.16
N VAL A 132 22.98 10.86 -1.00
CA VAL A 132 23.54 11.19 0.30
C VAL A 132 23.55 9.93 1.19
N PRO A 133 24.64 9.15 1.17
CA PRO A 133 24.70 7.88 1.90
C PRO A 133 24.85 8.05 3.42
N ALA A 134 25.05 9.28 3.89
CA ALA A 134 25.08 9.58 5.32
C ALA A 134 23.65 9.44 5.89
N PRO A 135 23.44 8.63 6.95
CA PRO A 135 22.10 8.45 7.51
C PRO A 135 21.50 9.76 8.04
N ALA A 136 20.28 10.06 7.62
CA ALA A 136 19.45 11.09 8.19
C ALA A 136 18.87 10.62 9.54
N ALA A 137 18.63 11.57 10.44
CA ALA A 137 18.17 11.28 11.80
C ALA A 137 16.76 10.65 11.84
N ASN A 138 15.91 10.99 10.87
CA ASN A 138 14.54 10.50 10.72
C ASN A 138 14.02 10.86 9.32
N LEU A 139 12.83 10.37 8.99
CA LEU A 139 12.21 10.63 7.69
C LEU A 139 11.94 12.12 7.43
N ALA A 140 11.60 12.91 8.45
CA ALA A 140 11.39 14.35 8.28
C ALA A 140 12.68 15.08 7.87
N ALA A 141 13.82 14.69 8.43
CA ALA A 141 15.12 15.22 8.04
C ALA A 141 15.50 14.81 6.60
N PHE A 142 15.17 13.58 6.20
CA PHE A 142 15.31 13.13 4.81
C PHE A 142 14.45 13.96 3.86
N THR A 143 13.14 14.10 4.13
CA THR A 143 12.21 14.85 3.27
C THR A 143 12.63 16.30 3.13
N ALA A 144 13.06 16.96 4.21
CA ALA A 144 13.54 18.35 4.16
C ALA A 144 14.83 18.48 3.30
N ALA A 145 15.72 17.49 3.34
CA ALA A 145 16.92 17.50 2.51
C ALA A 145 16.59 17.22 1.03
N ALA A 146 15.67 16.30 0.77
CA ALA A 146 15.18 16.01 -0.58
C ALA A 146 14.50 17.22 -1.22
N ASP A 147 13.61 17.89 -0.49
CA ASP A 147 12.90 19.10 -0.93
C ASP A 147 13.84 20.24 -1.33
N ILE A 148 14.98 20.37 -0.63
CA ILE A 148 16.02 21.35 -0.99
C ILE A 148 16.82 20.92 -2.22
N ALA A 149 17.08 19.61 -2.36
CA ALA A 149 17.94 19.07 -3.42
C ALA A 149 17.21 18.97 -4.76
N LEU A 150 15.90 18.75 -4.74
CA LEU A 150 15.05 18.64 -5.92
C LEU A 150 14.71 20.05 -6.42
N ASP A 151 15.42 20.50 -7.45
CA ASP A 151 15.41 21.89 -7.94
C ASP A 151 14.96 22.01 -9.40
N GLY A 152 14.30 20.97 -9.92
CA GLY A 152 13.92 20.83 -11.33
C GLY A 152 15.05 20.39 -12.26
N THR A 153 16.32 20.52 -11.85
CA THR A 153 17.47 19.89 -12.54
C THR A 153 17.76 18.52 -11.93
N THR A 154 17.90 18.48 -10.61
CA THR A 154 17.91 17.23 -9.85
C THR A 154 16.48 16.76 -9.70
N LYS A 155 16.19 15.58 -10.25
CA LYS A 155 14.87 14.94 -10.18
C LYS A 155 14.82 13.83 -9.15
N TYR A 156 15.98 13.31 -8.76
CA TYR A 156 16.09 12.17 -7.87
C TYR A 156 17.02 12.48 -6.70
N TYR A 157 16.55 12.20 -5.50
CA TYR A 157 17.33 12.29 -4.27
C TYR A 157 17.26 10.97 -3.51
N PHE A 158 18.41 10.32 -3.33
CA PHE A 158 18.54 9.13 -2.51
C PHE A 158 19.22 9.45 -1.18
N GLY A 159 18.67 8.91 -0.09
CA GLY A 159 19.21 9.04 1.26
C GLY A 159 18.89 7.81 2.11
N VAL A 160 19.45 7.76 3.32
CA VAL A 160 19.31 6.60 4.22
C VAL A 160 18.66 7.03 5.54
N VAL A 161 17.68 6.28 6.04
CA VAL A 161 17.08 6.47 7.38
C VAL A 161 17.01 5.11 8.05
N GLY A 162 17.56 4.97 9.27
CA GLY A 162 17.44 3.72 10.04
C GLY A 162 18.15 2.49 9.46
N GLY A 163 18.87 2.62 8.33
CA GLY A 163 19.48 1.51 7.59
C GLY A 163 18.78 1.18 6.27
N ASP A 164 17.63 1.82 6.02
CA ASP A 164 16.85 1.66 4.80
C ASP A 164 17.06 2.87 3.87
N GLY A 165 16.97 2.62 2.57
CA GLY A 165 17.16 3.62 1.53
C GLY A 165 15.84 4.29 1.18
N TYR A 166 15.88 5.57 0.89
CA TYR A 166 14.70 6.33 0.48
C TYR A 166 15.04 7.09 -0.80
N LEU A 167 14.26 6.85 -1.86
CA LEU A 167 14.35 7.58 -3.13
C LEU A 167 13.18 8.54 -3.24
N ALA A 168 13.45 9.83 -3.20
CA ALA A 168 12.49 10.88 -3.52
C ALA A 168 12.61 11.24 -5.00
N PHE A 169 11.46 11.45 -5.65
CA PHE A 169 11.35 11.84 -7.05
C PHE A 169 10.49 13.09 -7.20
N ASP A 170 10.93 14.00 -8.06
CA ASP A 170 10.22 15.19 -8.50
C ASP A 170 10.02 15.14 -10.03
N ALA A 171 8.78 14.94 -10.44
CA ALA A 171 8.39 14.83 -11.85
C ALA A 171 8.31 16.21 -12.52
N ASP A 172 7.72 17.19 -11.84
CA ASP A 172 7.16 18.40 -12.44
C ASP A 172 7.83 19.71 -11.99
N GLY A 173 8.72 19.64 -11.00
CA GLY A 173 9.47 20.76 -10.45
C GLY A 173 8.77 21.49 -9.31
N ASN A 174 7.66 20.97 -8.77
CA ASN A 174 6.85 21.64 -7.74
C ASN A 174 6.94 21.00 -6.34
N GLY A 175 7.79 19.98 -6.18
CA GLY A 175 8.01 19.33 -4.91
C GLY A 175 8.24 17.83 -5.07
N ILE A 176 8.22 17.11 -3.96
CA ILE A 176 8.37 15.66 -3.99
C ILE A 176 7.07 15.01 -4.47
N THR A 177 7.08 14.52 -5.70
CA THR A 177 6.00 13.73 -6.30
C THR A 177 5.80 12.40 -5.56
N THR A 178 6.88 11.69 -5.22
CA THR A 178 6.79 10.40 -4.53
C THR A 178 8.07 10.05 -3.76
N ILE A 179 7.93 9.17 -2.77
CA ILE A 179 9.04 8.58 -2.01
C ILE A 179 8.89 7.06 -2.01
N ILE A 180 9.96 6.35 -2.37
CA ILE A 180 10.05 4.88 -2.30
C ILE A 180 11.05 4.50 -1.19
N GLU A 181 10.66 3.56 -0.33
CA GLU A 181 11.56 2.90 0.63
C GLU A 181 12.15 1.63 0.02
N LEU A 182 13.46 1.46 0.17
CA LEU A 182 14.23 0.29 -0.23
C LEU A 182 14.84 -0.34 1.02
N VAL A 183 14.18 -1.36 1.57
CA VAL A 183 14.57 -1.97 2.84
C VAL A 183 15.95 -2.60 2.74
N GLY A 184 16.85 -2.22 3.64
CA GLY A 184 18.24 -2.70 3.71
C GLY A 184 19.15 -2.20 2.59
N VAL A 185 18.72 -1.25 1.76
CA VAL A 185 19.53 -0.68 0.68
C VAL A 185 20.08 0.67 1.11
N THR A 186 21.40 0.81 1.18
CA THR A 186 22.03 2.08 1.58
C THR A 186 22.74 2.81 0.43
N HIS A 187 22.62 2.28 -0.80
CA HIS A 187 23.21 2.83 -2.00
C HIS A 187 22.44 2.35 -3.23
N ILE A 188 22.25 3.23 -4.21
CA ILE A 188 21.77 2.88 -5.55
C ILE A 188 22.59 3.62 -6.61
N ALA A 189 22.69 3.04 -7.80
CA ALA A 189 23.25 3.73 -8.95
C ALA A 189 22.16 4.52 -9.68
N SER A 190 22.50 5.66 -10.29
CA SER A 190 21.55 6.40 -11.13
C SER A 190 21.03 5.55 -12.30
N THR A 191 21.81 4.55 -12.75
CA THR A 191 21.43 3.60 -13.80
C THR A 191 20.44 2.53 -13.34
N ASP A 192 20.11 2.50 -12.04
CA ASP A 192 19.03 1.67 -11.52
C ASP A 192 17.66 2.33 -11.73
N ILE A 193 17.62 3.59 -12.17
CA ILE A 193 16.42 4.35 -12.47
C ILE A 193 16.32 4.45 -14.01
N VAL A 194 15.30 3.82 -14.60
CA VAL A 194 15.09 3.75 -16.05
C VAL A 194 13.87 4.52 -16.50
#